data_AF-A0A7G6XSZ3-F1
#
_entry.id   AF-A0A7G6XSZ3-F1
#
_cell.length_a   1.000
_cell.length_b   1.000
_cell.length_c   1.000
_cell.angle_alpha   90.00
_cell.angle_beta   90.00
_cell.angle_gamma   90.00
#
_symmetry.space_group_name_H-M   'P 1'
#
loop_
_entity.id
_entity.type
_entity.pdbx_description
1 polymer ?
#
loop_
_entity_poly.entity_id
_entity_poly.type
_entity_poly.pdbx_seq_one_letter_code
_entity_poly.pdbx_strand_id
1 'polypeptide(L)'
;MRTRTTTVSTGLVTALAVVLALAGCSNAPDKGRSATAGPTASAPAPAPQGGGAGFDGPRPQDQNLLAWTGDPNDAGHVTAQSTAGVAGRITLVRIVLREQITWSNIWLGLAGLDPNAQLANCYLGVYDAKGTLVASTADISPQLMTDAIAKPLPLAKPFPAAPGTYFIALLLNGNWATNALTLKSTGAGISVNAGLTPPNLRYSSILTGQSSLPATVNLGEQSTATINTGWASQWYAIS
;
A
#
# COMPACT_ATOMS: atom_id res chain seq x y z
N MET A 1 37.32 -28.52 -27.75
CA MET A 1 38.19 -27.32 -27.60
C MET A 1 38.22 -26.57 -28.93
N ARG A 2 37.56 -25.42 -29.01
CA ARG A 2 37.62 -24.50 -30.15
C ARG A 2 37.72 -23.09 -29.57
N THR A 3 38.85 -22.46 -29.83
CA THR A 3 39.21 -21.10 -29.42
C THR A 3 38.84 -20.12 -30.53
N ARG A 4 38.35 -18.92 -30.18
CA ARG A 4 38.33 -17.62 -30.91
C ARG A 4 37.15 -16.80 -30.40
N THR A 5 37.13 -15.48 -30.24
CA THR A 5 38.13 -14.41 -30.13
C THR A 5 37.34 -13.23 -29.54
N THR A 6 37.89 -12.55 -28.54
CA THR A 6 37.38 -11.32 -27.93
C THR A 6 37.48 -10.14 -28.89
N THR A 7 36.44 -9.30 -28.96
CA THR A 7 36.58 -7.91 -29.43
C THR A 7 35.88 -7.01 -28.42
N VAL A 8 36.64 -6.13 -27.78
CA VAL A 8 36.18 -5.05 -26.90
C VAL A 8 36.08 -3.80 -27.77
N SER A 9 34.94 -3.12 -27.75
CA SER A 9 34.81 -1.76 -28.30
C SER A 9 34.37 -0.80 -27.20
N THR A 10 35.35 -0.05 -26.70
CA THR A 10 35.21 1.19 -25.93
C THR A 10 34.67 2.32 -26.79
N GLY A 11 33.68 3.06 -26.27
CA GLY A 11 33.24 4.36 -26.77
C GLY A 11 31.99 4.79 -26.01
N LEU A 12 31.76 6.05 -25.64
CA LEU A 12 32.57 7.26 -25.57
C LEU A 12 31.77 8.17 -24.60
N VAL A 13 32.47 8.92 -23.75
CA VAL A 13 31.87 9.84 -22.75
C VAL A 13 31.32 11.08 -23.44
N THR A 14 30.09 11.48 -23.13
CA THR A 14 29.63 12.87 -23.27
C THR A 14 28.76 13.25 -22.08
N ALA A 15 29.35 14.02 -21.17
CA ALA A 15 28.67 14.81 -20.17
C ALA A 15 28.19 16.12 -20.82
N LEU A 16 26.94 16.52 -20.56
CA LEU A 16 26.46 17.86 -20.88
C LEU A 16 25.89 18.48 -19.60
N ALA A 17 26.61 19.45 -19.05
CA ALA A 17 26.18 20.31 -17.97
C ALA A 17 25.52 21.57 -18.56
N VAL A 18 24.36 21.96 -18.03
CA VAL A 18 23.75 23.27 -18.32
C VAL A 18 23.51 24.00 -16.99
N VAL A 19 23.86 25.29 -17.05
CA VAL A 19 24.15 26.25 -15.99
C VAL A 19 22.89 26.81 -15.32
N LEU A 20 22.95 26.97 -13.99
CA LEU A 20 22.04 27.79 -13.18
C LEU A 20 22.21 29.28 -13.52
N ALA A 21 21.11 30.00 -13.73
CA ALA A 21 21.07 31.46 -13.62
C ALA A 21 20.08 31.88 -12.51
N LEU A 22 20.64 32.31 -11.39
CA LEU A 22 19.95 33.08 -10.35
C LEU A 22 20.03 34.57 -10.71
N ALA A 23 18.88 35.22 -10.84
CA ALA A 23 18.70 36.66 -10.65
C ALA A 23 17.52 36.79 -9.67
N GLY A 24 17.57 37.52 -8.56
CA GLY A 24 18.28 38.75 -8.28
C GLY A 24 17.23 39.74 -7.77
N CYS A 25 17.29 40.06 -6.48
CA CYS A 25 16.31 40.81 -5.69
C CYS A 25 16.08 42.26 -6.14
N SER A 26 14.89 42.81 -5.84
CA SER A 26 14.78 44.15 -5.25
C SER A 26 13.35 44.45 -4.75
N ASN A 27 13.22 44.58 -3.43
CA ASN A 27 12.11 45.27 -2.77
C ASN A 27 12.34 46.79 -2.87
N ALA A 28 11.29 47.55 -3.15
CA ALA A 28 11.25 48.99 -2.90
C ALA A 28 9.94 49.34 -2.17
N PRO A 29 9.99 50.15 -1.09
CA PRO A 29 8.81 50.59 -0.35
C PRO A 29 8.28 51.90 -0.94
N ASP A 30 6.96 52.12 -0.88
CA ASP A 30 6.46 53.48 -0.96
C ASP A 30 5.25 53.75 -0.06
N LYS A 31 5.25 54.95 0.50
CA LYS A 31 4.42 55.45 1.60
C LYS A 31 3.09 55.99 1.11
N GLY A 32 2.02 55.66 1.84
CA GLY A 32 1.05 56.64 2.33
C GLY A 32 -0.30 56.73 1.63
N ARG A 33 -1.37 56.31 2.34
CA ARG A 33 -2.42 57.26 2.79
C ARG A 33 -3.41 56.66 3.80
N SER A 34 -3.61 57.46 4.86
CA SER A 34 -4.76 57.73 5.71
C SER A 34 -5.44 56.64 6.56
N ALA A 35 -5.58 57.01 7.84
CA ALA A 35 -6.17 56.28 8.95
C ALA A 35 -7.64 56.66 9.22
N THR A 36 -8.42 55.66 9.65
CA THR A 36 -9.57 55.68 10.59
C THR A 36 -9.97 54.21 10.78
N ALA A 37 -10.21 53.61 11.95
CA ALA A 37 -10.76 54.05 13.22
C ALA A 37 -10.18 53.23 14.40
N GLY A 38 -10.37 53.73 15.62
CA GLY A 38 -9.90 53.13 16.88
C GLY A 38 -10.56 51.79 17.29
N PRO A 39 -10.14 51.22 18.43
CA PRO A 39 -10.20 49.79 18.68
C PRO A 39 -11.52 49.38 19.34
N THR A 40 -12.24 48.43 18.73
CA THR A 40 -13.12 47.55 19.48
C THR A 40 -12.32 46.28 19.79
N ALA A 41 -12.00 46.08 21.07
CA ALA A 41 -11.41 44.86 21.55
C ALA A 41 -12.42 43.72 21.40
N SER A 42 -12.35 42.99 20.29
CA SER A 42 -13.00 41.70 20.15
C SER A 42 -12.34 40.74 21.13
N ALA A 43 -13.14 40.14 22.02
CA ALA A 43 -12.70 39.10 22.93
C ALA A 43 -11.90 38.02 22.16
N PRO A 44 -10.80 37.48 22.71
CA PRO A 44 -10.04 36.44 22.03
C PRO A 44 -10.98 35.26 21.78
N ALA A 45 -11.09 34.87 20.51
CA ALA A 45 -11.78 33.65 20.13
C ALA A 45 -11.19 32.49 20.95
N PRO A 46 -12.02 31.54 21.43
CA PRO A 46 -11.52 30.32 22.04
C PRO A 46 -10.47 29.70 21.12
N ALA A 47 -9.30 29.38 21.65
CA ALA A 47 -8.28 28.68 20.89
C ALA A 47 -8.92 27.45 20.22
N PRO A 48 -8.72 27.22 18.91
CA PRO A 48 -9.21 26.00 18.29
C PRO A 48 -8.68 24.82 19.09
N GLN A 49 -9.60 24.01 19.63
CA GLN A 49 -9.25 22.71 20.17
C GLN A 49 -8.48 21.98 19.07
N GLY A 50 -7.27 21.52 19.39
CA GLY A 50 -6.29 21.00 18.44
C GLY A 50 -6.77 19.76 17.67
N GLY A 51 -7.65 19.96 16.70
CA GLY A 51 -7.76 19.15 15.50
C GLY A 51 -6.80 19.78 14.51
N GLY A 52 -5.56 19.27 14.44
CA GLY A 52 -4.60 19.72 13.44
C GLY A 52 -5.27 19.77 12.07
N ALA A 53 -5.05 20.85 11.32
CA ALA A 53 -5.60 21.04 9.98
C ALA A 53 -5.44 19.73 9.20
N GLY A 54 -6.54 19.00 9.07
CA GLY A 54 -6.54 17.63 8.62
C GLY A 54 -6.01 17.58 7.20
N PHE A 55 -5.31 16.51 6.85
CA PHE A 55 -4.88 16.24 5.47
C PHE A 55 -5.95 16.67 4.44
N ASP A 56 -5.56 17.58 3.54
CA ASP A 56 -6.42 18.19 2.50
C ASP A 56 -6.55 17.30 1.24
N GLY A 57 -5.87 16.15 1.19
CA GLY A 57 -6.04 15.19 0.12
C GLY A 57 -7.24 14.26 0.33
N PRO A 58 -7.56 13.43 -0.68
CA PRO A 58 -8.67 12.48 -0.61
C PRO A 58 -8.58 11.59 0.61
N ARG A 59 -9.73 11.30 1.22
CA ARG A 59 -9.87 10.47 2.41
C ARG A 59 -10.64 9.19 2.07
N PRO A 60 -10.48 8.11 2.84
CA PRO A 60 -11.27 6.89 2.64
C PRO A 60 -12.77 7.17 2.54
N GLN A 61 -13.27 8.08 3.37
CA GLN A 61 -14.69 8.41 3.46
C GLN A 61 -15.23 9.04 2.16
N ASP A 62 -14.38 9.72 1.38
CA ASP A 62 -14.75 10.29 0.08
C ASP A 62 -15.05 9.20 -0.97
N GLN A 63 -14.65 7.95 -0.69
CA GLN A 63 -14.91 6.77 -1.52
C GLN A 63 -15.76 5.72 -0.81
N ASN A 64 -16.50 6.10 0.23
CA ASN A 64 -17.31 5.19 1.06
C ASN A 64 -16.51 4.07 1.76
N LEU A 65 -15.24 4.35 2.07
CA LEU A 65 -14.35 3.44 2.80
C LEU A 65 -14.10 3.96 4.22
N LEU A 66 -13.81 3.05 5.13
CA LEU A 66 -13.52 3.35 6.54
C LEU A 66 -12.01 3.54 6.78
N ALA A 67 -11.18 2.81 6.04
CA ALA A 67 -9.73 2.91 6.08
C ALA A 67 -9.10 2.36 4.80
N TRP A 68 -7.86 2.78 4.50
CA TRP A 68 -7.10 2.25 3.37
C TRP A 68 -5.59 2.25 3.61
N THR A 69 -4.86 1.58 2.73
CA THR A 69 -3.39 1.62 2.67
C THR A 69 -2.84 2.90 2.02
N GLY A 70 -3.68 3.62 1.28
CA GLY A 70 -3.38 4.84 0.52
C GLY A 70 -4.50 5.14 -0.49
N ASP A 71 -4.45 6.29 -1.15
CA ASP A 71 -5.40 6.65 -2.20
C ASP A 71 -5.30 5.66 -3.39
N PRO A 72 -6.42 5.05 -3.85
CA PRO A 72 -6.40 4.16 -5.01
C PRO A 72 -5.99 4.82 -6.33
N ASN A 73 -6.13 6.15 -6.47
CA ASN A 73 -5.64 6.90 -7.62
C ASN A 73 -4.10 6.85 -7.70
N ASP A 74 -3.43 6.90 -6.55
CA ASP A 74 -1.97 6.86 -6.45
C ASP A 74 -1.43 5.42 -6.47
N ALA A 75 -2.30 4.42 -6.37
CA ALA A 75 -1.88 3.04 -6.44
C ALA A 75 -1.41 2.69 -7.86
N GLY A 76 -0.14 2.30 -8.02
CA GLY A 76 0.37 1.77 -9.28
C GLY A 76 -0.13 0.34 -9.53
N HIS A 77 -0.03 -0.14 -10.77
CA HIS A 77 -0.12 -1.57 -11.02
C HIS A 77 1.25 -2.22 -10.77
N VAL A 78 1.30 -3.29 -9.99
CA VAL A 78 2.51 -4.11 -9.90
C VAL A 78 2.36 -5.28 -10.85
N THR A 79 3.13 -5.23 -11.93
CA THR A 79 3.44 -6.42 -12.71
C THR A 79 4.44 -7.26 -11.92
N ALA A 80 4.18 -8.56 -11.82
CA ALA A 80 5.03 -9.53 -11.16
C ALA A 80 6.47 -9.55 -11.74
N GLN A 81 7.37 -8.68 -11.28
CA GLN A 81 8.70 -8.56 -11.87
C GLN A 81 9.59 -9.83 -11.78
N SER A 82 9.14 -10.93 -11.18
CA SER A 82 9.88 -12.20 -11.20
C SER A 82 9.05 -13.43 -10.79
N THR A 83 9.66 -14.60 -10.97
CA THR A 83 9.36 -15.96 -10.47
C THR A 83 9.08 -16.10 -8.96
N ALA A 84 8.96 -15.00 -8.22
CA ALA A 84 8.74 -14.96 -6.77
C ALA A 84 7.27 -15.15 -6.32
N GLY A 85 6.33 -15.20 -7.27
CA GLY A 85 4.94 -15.60 -7.03
C GLY A 85 4.88 -17.08 -6.67
N VAL A 86 5.15 -17.40 -5.40
CA VAL A 86 5.08 -18.76 -4.87
C VAL A 86 3.65 -19.01 -4.40
N ALA A 87 3.00 -20.00 -5.01
CA ALA A 87 1.69 -20.48 -4.59
C ALA A 87 1.69 -20.82 -3.10
N GLY A 88 0.63 -20.42 -2.40
CA GLY A 88 0.48 -20.68 -0.96
C GLY A 88 1.32 -19.78 -0.06
N ARG A 89 1.83 -18.65 -0.58
CA ARG A 89 2.49 -17.62 0.23
C ARG A 89 1.44 -16.72 0.87
N ILE A 90 1.72 -16.28 2.10
CA ILE A 90 0.95 -15.21 2.74
C ILE A 90 1.72 -13.89 2.61
N THR A 91 1.06 -12.88 2.05
CA THR A 91 1.52 -11.49 2.07
C THR A 91 0.76 -10.73 3.15
N LEU A 92 1.42 -9.79 3.82
CA LEU A 92 0.86 -9.02 4.92
C LEU A 92 1.02 -7.53 4.64
N VAL A 93 -0.07 -6.79 4.79
CA VAL A 93 -0.09 -5.33 4.71
C VAL A 93 -0.67 -4.75 5.98
N ARG A 94 0.13 -3.91 6.65
CA ARG A 94 -0.23 -3.28 7.92
C ARG A 94 -1.24 -2.16 7.71
N ILE A 95 -2.30 -2.19 8.49
CA ILE A 95 -3.29 -1.13 8.64
C ILE A 95 -3.23 -0.64 10.08
N VAL A 96 -3.24 0.68 10.26
CA VAL A 96 -3.36 1.31 11.58
C VAL A 96 -4.71 2.00 11.67
N LEU A 97 -5.56 1.50 12.55
CA LEU A 97 -6.85 2.10 12.87
C LEU A 97 -6.67 3.15 13.96
N ARG A 98 -7.27 4.33 13.75
CA ARG A 98 -7.25 5.43 14.71
C ARG A 98 -8.52 5.50 15.56
N GLU A 99 -9.58 4.86 15.10
CA GLU A 99 -10.87 4.78 15.76
C GLU A 99 -11.44 3.36 15.62
N GLN A 100 -12.49 3.06 16.39
CA GLN A 100 -13.17 1.78 16.27
C GLN A 100 -14.02 1.77 15.01
N ILE A 101 -13.83 0.76 14.16
CA ILE A 101 -14.65 0.57 12.95
C ILE A 101 -15.11 -0.88 12.84
N THR A 102 -16.30 -1.10 12.28
CA THR A 102 -16.77 -2.45 11.97
C THR A 102 -16.27 -2.84 10.60
N TRP A 103 -15.48 -3.90 10.50
CA TRP A 103 -14.99 -4.42 9.23
C TRP A 103 -15.98 -5.44 8.71
N SER A 104 -16.51 -5.20 7.51
CA SER A 104 -17.43 -6.10 6.82
C SER A 104 -16.82 -6.63 5.52
N ASN A 105 -16.02 -5.81 4.84
CA ASN A 105 -15.36 -6.16 3.59
C ASN A 105 -13.89 -5.73 3.61
N ILE A 106 -13.06 -6.50 2.92
CA ILE A 106 -11.72 -6.07 2.52
C ILE A 106 -11.79 -5.77 1.02
N TRP A 107 -11.39 -4.57 0.64
CA TRP A 107 -11.22 -4.18 -0.75
C TRP A 107 -9.83 -4.54 -1.21
N LEU A 108 -9.73 -5.23 -2.34
CA LEU A 108 -8.47 -5.57 -3.00
C LEU A 108 -8.44 -4.94 -4.38
N GLY A 109 -7.37 -4.20 -4.68
CA GLY A 109 -7.18 -3.61 -6.00
C GLY A 109 -6.59 -4.63 -6.97
N LEU A 110 -7.36 -4.99 -8.00
CA LEU A 110 -6.89 -5.83 -9.10
C LEU A 110 -6.65 -4.96 -10.34
N ALA A 111 -5.49 -5.13 -10.99
CA ALA A 111 -5.09 -4.33 -12.15
C ALA A 111 -5.08 -5.14 -13.45
N GLY A 112 -4.98 -6.46 -13.37
CA GLY A 112 -4.93 -7.32 -14.54
C GLY A 112 -5.23 -8.77 -14.19
N LEU A 113 -5.80 -9.48 -15.15
CA LEU A 113 -6.19 -10.86 -15.06
C LEU A 113 -5.29 -11.73 -15.90
N ASP A 114 -4.95 -12.90 -15.38
CA ASP A 114 -4.48 -14.00 -16.21
C ASP A 114 -5.68 -14.89 -16.58
N PRO A 115 -6.16 -14.89 -17.83
CA PRO A 115 -7.31 -15.71 -18.22
C PRO A 115 -7.03 -17.22 -18.12
N ASN A 116 -5.76 -17.62 -18.03
CA ASN A 116 -5.37 -19.02 -17.90
C ASN A 116 -5.03 -19.41 -16.46
N ALA A 117 -5.06 -18.47 -15.51
CA ALA A 117 -4.75 -18.78 -14.12
C ALA A 117 -5.73 -19.81 -13.56
N GLN A 118 -5.19 -20.73 -12.79
CA GLN A 118 -5.93 -21.78 -12.08
C GLN A 118 -5.75 -21.50 -10.60
N LEU A 119 -6.56 -20.58 -10.08
CA LEU A 119 -6.54 -20.19 -8.67
C LEU A 119 -7.43 -21.12 -7.84
N ALA A 120 -6.97 -21.46 -6.65
CA ALA A 120 -7.74 -22.23 -5.68
C ALA A 120 -7.23 -21.91 -4.26
N ASN A 121 -8.11 -21.93 -3.26
CA ASN A 121 -7.73 -21.68 -1.87
C ASN A 121 -7.05 -20.32 -1.67
N CYS A 122 -7.60 -19.29 -2.31
CA CYS A 122 -7.17 -17.92 -2.12
C CYS A 122 -8.02 -17.27 -1.04
N TYR A 123 -7.40 -16.57 -0.10
CA TYR A 123 -8.11 -15.98 1.03
C TYR A 123 -7.57 -14.60 1.37
N LEU A 124 -8.46 -13.72 1.81
CA LEU A 124 -8.06 -12.58 2.61
C LEU A 124 -8.35 -12.86 4.07
N GLY A 125 -7.49 -12.33 4.94
CA GLY A 125 -7.70 -12.38 6.38
C GLY A 125 -7.17 -11.15 7.08
N VAL A 126 -7.50 -11.07 8.36
CA VAL A 126 -7.06 -10.00 9.23
C VAL A 126 -6.39 -10.62 10.44
N TYR A 127 -5.11 -10.32 10.63
CA TYR A 127 -4.39 -10.63 11.85
C TYR A 127 -4.34 -9.40 12.75
N ASP A 128 -4.52 -9.59 14.05
CA ASP A 128 -4.26 -8.54 15.04
C ASP A 128 -2.74 -8.34 15.26
N ALA A 129 -2.37 -7.37 16.10
CA ALA A 129 -0.98 -7.09 16.44
C ALA A 129 -0.25 -8.25 17.15
N LYS A 130 -0.96 -9.27 17.63
CA LYS A 130 -0.38 -10.49 18.23
C LYS A 130 -0.21 -11.61 17.21
N GLY A 131 -0.66 -11.40 15.97
CA GLY A 131 -0.67 -12.43 14.93
C GLY A 131 -1.82 -13.41 15.06
N THR A 132 -2.91 -13.08 15.76
CA THR A 132 -4.11 -13.92 15.84
C THR A 132 -5.06 -13.58 14.68
N LEU A 133 -5.56 -14.59 13.96
CA LEU A 133 -6.53 -14.39 12.89
C LEU A 133 -7.89 -14.01 13.50
N VAL A 134 -8.34 -12.77 13.27
CA VAL A 134 -9.59 -12.25 13.82
C VAL A 134 -10.75 -12.31 12.83
N ALA A 135 -10.46 -12.35 11.53
CA ALA A 135 -11.45 -12.53 10.48
C ALA A 135 -10.81 -13.07 9.20
N SER A 136 -11.62 -13.71 8.36
CA SER A 136 -11.22 -14.13 7.01
C SER A 136 -12.42 -14.12 6.06
N THR A 137 -12.13 -14.09 4.77
CA THR A 137 -13.12 -14.32 3.70
C THR A 137 -13.40 -15.81 3.54
N ALA A 138 -14.42 -16.16 2.76
CA ALA A 138 -14.46 -17.45 2.06
C ALA A 138 -13.35 -17.53 1.00
N ASP A 139 -13.25 -18.65 0.27
CA ASP A 139 -12.32 -18.72 -0.88
C ASP A 139 -12.70 -17.67 -1.92
N ILE A 140 -11.76 -16.78 -2.24
CA ILE A 140 -11.92 -15.66 -3.18
C ILE A 140 -11.40 -15.98 -4.59
N SER A 141 -10.93 -17.21 -4.85
CA SER A 141 -10.37 -17.60 -6.14
C SER A 141 -11.29 -17.25 -7.33
N PRO A 142 -12.61 -17.53 -7.29
CA PRO A 142 -13.52 -17.17 -8.39
C PRO A 142 -13.58 -15.66 -8.65
N GLN A 143 -13.56 -14.85 -7.59
CA GLN A 143 -13.68 -13.39 -7.65
C GLN A 143 -12.43 -12.76 -8.24
N LEU A 144 -11.25 -13.36 -8.02
CA LEU A 144 -9.99 -12.91 -8.61
C LEU A 144 -9.89 -13.20 -10.11
N MET A 145 -10.79 -14.02 -10.66
CA MET A 145 -10.82 -14.40 -12.08
C MET A 145 -11.87 -13.64 -12.91
N THR A 146 -12.53 -12.66 -12.31
CA THR A 146 -13.45 -11.73 -13.00
C THR A 146 -12.86 -10.33 -13.00
N ASP A 147 -13.26 -9.46 -13.93
CA ASP A 147 -12.95 -8.02 -14.06
C ASP A 147 -11.77 -7.44 -13.25
N ALA A 148 -10.82 -6.81 -13.94
CA ALA A 148 -9.67 -6.13 -13.33
C ALA A 148 -10.05 -4.78 -12.69
N ILE A 149 -10.72 -4.83 -11.53
CA ILE A 149 -11.20 -3.67 -10.76
C ILE A 149 -10.88 -3.81 -9.27
N ALA A 150 -11.13 -2.75 -8.49
CA ALA A 150 -11.18 -2.88 -7.04
C ALA A 150 -12.37 -3.76 -6.63
N LYS A 151 -12.10 -4.82 -5.86
CA LYS A 151 -13.09 -5.82 -5.48
C LYS A 151 -13.42 -5.72 -4.00
N PRO A 152 -14.67 -5.48 -3.61
CA PRO A 152 -15.12 -5.71 -2.24
C PRO A 152 -15.22 -7.22 -2.01
N LEU A 153 -14.51 -7.71 -1.01
CA LEU A 153 -14.49 -9.13 -0.66
C LEU A 153 -15.03 -9.27 0.78
N PRO A 154 -16.23 -9.88 0.95
CA PRO A 154 -16.88 -9.92 2.25
C PRO A 154 -16.14 -10.85 3.20
N LEU A 155 -15.98 -10.39 4.43
CA LEU A 155 -15.56 -11.25 5.54
C LEU A 155 -16.69 -12.24 5.84
N ALA A 156 -16.34 -13.48 6.19
CA ALA A 156 -17.31 -14.50 6.58
C ALA A 156 -18.17 -14.05 7.77
N LYS A 157 -17.58 -13.22 8.65
CA LYS A 157 -18.27 -12.56 9.75
C LYS A 157 -17.71 -11.15 9.94
N PRO A 158 -18.54 -10.10 9.88
CA PRO A 158 -18.11 -8.76 10.26
C PRO A 158 -17.69 -8.72 11.74
N PHE A 159 -16.70 -7.89 12.07
CA PHE A 159 -16.24 -7.73 13.45
C PHE A 159 -15.92 -6.28 13.79
N PRO A 160 -16.16 -5.83 15.04
CA PRO A 160 -15.72 -4.54 15.51
C PRO A 160 -14.20 -4.59 15.78
N ALA A 161 -13.43 -3.76 15.08
CA ALA A 161 -12.00 -3.59 15.27
C ALA A 161 -11.73 -2.34 16.12
N ALA A 162 -11.09 -2.51 17.26
CA ALA A 162 -10.66 -1.40 18.12
C ALA A 162 -9.53 -0.59 17.46
N PRO A 163 -9.24 0.64 17.90
CA PRO A 163 -8.04 1.36 17.46
C PRO A 163 -6.78 0.52 17.72
N GLY A 164 -5.87 0.46 16.75
CA GLY A 164 -4.70 -0.39 16.86
C GLY A 164 -4.08 -0.77 15.51
N THR A 165 -3.16 -1.73 15.57
CA THR A 165 -2.48 -2.26 14.38
C THR A 165 -3.08 -3.61 14.01
N TYR A 166 -3.39 -3.76 12.73
CA TYR A 166 -3.84 -4.99 12.10
C TYR A 166 -3.02 -5.26 10.84
N PHE A 167 -3.05 -6.49 10.37
CA PHE A 167 -2.42 -6.90 9.13
C PHE A 167 -3.46 -7.57 8.24
N ILE A 168 -3.69 -7.02 7.06
CA ILE A 168 -4.45 -7.69 6.02
C ILE A 168 -3.52 -8.72 5.39
N ALA A 169 -3.94 -9.98 5.42
CA ALA A 169 -3.26 -11.09 4.81
C ALA A 169 -3.90 -11.42 3.46
N LEU A 170 -3.09 -11.62 2.43
CA LEU A 170 -3.50 -12.33 1.22
C LEU A 170 -2.73 -13.63 1.11
N LEU A 171 -3.48 -14.73 1.19
CA LEU A 171 -3.03 -16.04 0.74
C LEU A 171 -3.44 -16.18 -0.73
N LEU A 172 -2.46 -16.11 -1.63
CA LEU A 172 -2.68 -16.35 -3.06
C LEU A 172 -2.10 -17.72 -3.42
N ASN A 173 -2.92 -18.57 -4.05
CA ASN A 173 -2.57 -19.95 -4.31
C ASN A 173 -3.15 -20.42 -5.65
N GLY A 174 -2.52 -21.45 -6.22
CA GLY A 174 -2.78 -21.91 -7.58
C GLY A 174 -1.61 -21.66 -8.54
N ASN A 175 -1.91 -21.60 -9.83
CA ASN A 175 -0.94 -21.36 -10.89
C ASN A 175 -1.37 -20.17 -11.76
N TRP A 176 -0.40 -19.37 -12.18
CA TRP A 176 -0.62 -18.23 -13.06
C TRP A 176 0.67 -17.92 -13.83
N ALA A 177 0.52 -17.32 -15.01
CA ALA A 177 1.64 -16.80 -15.77
C ALA A 177 2.22 -15.56 -15.07
N THR A 178 3.55 -15.51 -15.04
CA THR A 178 4.27 -14.33 -14.54
C THR A 178 3.86 -13.10 -15.35
N ASN A 179 3.56 -12.01 -14.65
CA ASN A 179 3.10 -10.72 -15.18
C ASN A 179 1.66 -10.66 -15.75
N ALA A 180 0.89 -11.75 -15.72
CA ALA A 180 -0.48 -11.75 -16.24
C ALA A 180 -1.52 -11.39 -15.15
N LEU A 181 -1.43 -12.00 -13.97
CA LEU A 181 -2.22 -11.63 -12.81
C LEU A 181 -1.51 -10.48 -12.05
N THR A 182 -2.14 -9.31 -11.97
CA THR A 182 -1.50 -8.12 -11.40
C THR A 182 -2.38 -7.42 -10.37
N LEU A 183 -1.78 -7.05 -9.24
CA LEU A 183 -2.45 -6.37 -8.13
C LEU A 183 -2.05 -4.89 -8.14
N LYS A 184 -2.98 -4.02 -7.73
CA LYS A 184 -2.67 -2.62 -7.45
C LYS A 184 -1.81 -2.54 -6.20
N SER A 185 -0.96 -1.52 -6.10
CA SER A 185 0.01 -1.35 -5.03
C SER A 185 0.20 0.11 -4.65
N THR A 186 0.30 0.40 -3.35
CA THR A 186 0.55 1.75 -2.81
C THR A 186 2.03 2.07 -2.58
N GLY A 187 2.93 1.21 -3.04
CA GLY A 187 4.37 1.46 -3.00
C GLY A 187 5.17 0.27 -3.53
N ALA A 188 6.37 0.50 -4.08
CA ALA A 188 7.22 -0.57 -4.61
C ALA A 188 8.62 -0.56 -3.97
N GLY A 189 9.21 -1.74 -3.77
CA GLY A 189 10.55 -1.92 -3.21
C GLY A 189 10.61 -1.84 -1.68
N ILE A 190 11.78 -2.09 -1.08
CA ILE A 190 11.95 -2.09 0.39
C ILE A 190 11.77 -0.72 1.06
N SER A 191 11.86 0.38 0.32
CA SER A 191 11.70 1.74 0.84
C SER A 191 10.34 1.95 1.50
N VAL A 192 9.32 1.17 1.12
CA VAL A 192 7.97 1.19 1.71
C VAL A 192 7.94 0.88 3.22
N ASN A 193 8.97 0.17 3.72
CA ASN A 193 9.12 -0.10 5.15
C ASN A 193 9.98 0.93 5.86
N ALA A 194 10.77 1.75 5.15
CA ALA A 194 11.49 2.90 5.70
C ALA A 194 12.20 2.65 7.06
N GLY A 195 12.97 1.55 7.16
CA GLY A 195 13.73 1.20 8.38
C GLY A 195 12.93 0.44 9.45
N LEU A 196 11.64 0.15 9.21
CA LEU A 196 10.87 -0.76 10.06
C LEU A 196 11.48 -2.17 10.00
N THR A 197 11.37 -2.89 11.11
CA THR A 197 11.74 -4.30 11.27
C THR A 197 10.54 -5.11 11.74
N PRO A 198 10.54 -6.45 11.60
CA PRO A 198 9.53 -7.30 12.22
C PRO A 198 9.42 -7.01 13.73
N PRO A 199 8.22 -7.11 14.33
CA PRO A 199 6.92 -7.45 13.72
C PRO A 199 6.17 -6.24 13.12
N ASN A 200 6.87 -5.13 12.87
CA ASN A 200 6.27 -3.83 12.55
C ASN A 200 6.35 -3.44 11.08
N LEU A 201 6.68 -4.37 10.17
CA LEU A 201 6.78 -4.06 8.75
C LEU A 201 5.42 -3.61 8.20
N ARG A 202 5.42 -2.58 7.35
CA ARG A 202 4.20 -2.07 6.70
C ARG A 202 3.72 -3.01 5.60
N TYR A 203 4.66 -3.55 4.85
CA TYR A 203 4.43 -4.56 3.83
C TYR A 203 5.41 -5.69 4.10
N SER A 204 4.98 -6.94 3.93
CA SER A 204 5.85 -8.11 4.14
C SER A 204 5.24 -9.38 3.56
N SER A 205 6.00 -10.45 3.59
CA SER A 205 5.48 -11.81 3.45
C SER A 205 5.81 -12.64 4.66
N ILE A 206 5.03 -13.67 4.89
CA ILE A 206 5.27 -14.69 5.91
C ILE A 206 4.78 -16.03 5.39
N LEU A 207 5.44 -17.12 5.76
CA LEU A 207 5.09 -18.49 5.40
C LEU A 207 4.99 -18.74 3.87
N THR A 208 5.09 -20.00 3.49
CA THR A 208 4.87 -20.47 2.11
C THR A 208 4.22 -21.84 2.15
N GLY A 209 3.66 -22.29 1.02
CA GLY A 209 3.03 -23.62 0.91
C GLY A 209 1.75 -23.79 1.71
N GLN A 210 1.08 -22.70 2.07
CA GLN A 210 -0.18 -22.71 2.80
C GLN A 210 -1.35 -22.97 1.85
N SER A 211 -2.34 -23.73 2.32
CA SER A 211 -3.64 -23.92 1.65
C SER A 211 -4.79 -23.25 2.39
N SER A 212 -4.52 -22.65 3.55
CA SER A 212 -5.46 -21.86 4.34
C SER A 212 -4.70 -20.85 5.18
N LEU A 213 -5.40 -19.84 5.70
CA LEU A 213 -4.81 -18.89 6.65
C LEU A 213 -4.70 -19.56 8.04
N PRO A 214 -3.49 -19.64 8.64
CA PRO A 214 -3.32 -20.16 9.99
C PRO A 214 -4.08 -19.33 11.02
N ALA A 215 -4.59 -19.95 12.08
CA ALA A 215 -5.26 -19.25 13.18
C ALA A 215 -4.31 -18.29 13.93
N THR A 216 -3.01 -18.59 13.92
CA THR A 216 -1.97 -17.70 14.47
C THR A 216 -0.74 -17.68 13.58
N VAL A 217 -0.02 -16.56 13.57
CA VAL A 217 1.25 -16.39 12.87
C VAL A 217 2.27 -15.70 13.78
N ASN A 218 3.55 -16.04 13.63
CA ASN A 218 4.63 -15.34 14.32
C ASN A 218 5.05 -14.10 13.51
N LEU A 219 4.52 -12.92 13.86
CA LEU A 219 4.85 -11.68 13.15
C LEU A 219 6.35 -11.31 13.24
N GLY A 220 7.12 -11.89 14.16
CA GLY A 220 8.57 -11.74 14.18
C GLY A 220 9.29 -12.31 12.95
N GLU A 221 8.62 -13.20 12.20
CA GLU A 221 9.14 -13.85 10.99
C GLU A 221 8.78 -13.11 9.68
N GLN A 222 8.20 -11.92 9.78
CA GLN A 222 7.93 -11.12 8.59
C GLN A 222 9.21 -10.89 7.78
N SER A 223 9.10 -11.03 6.45
CA SER A 223 10.22 -10.88 5.52
C SER A 223 9.91 -9.86 4.44
N THR A 224 10.93 -9.13 4.01
CA THR A 224 10.86 -8.15 2.92
C THR A 224 11.34 -8.69 1.57
N ALA A 225 11.81 -9.95 1.51
CA ALA A 225 12.47 -10.52 0.35
C ALA A 225 11.64 -10.41 -0.94
N THR A 226 10.31 -10.52 -0.85
CA THR A 226 9.38 -10.41 -1.98
C THR A 226 8.72 -9.04 -2.14
N ILE A 227 8.94 -8.10 -1.23
CA ILE A 227 8.49 -6.71 -1.44
C ILE A 227 9.35 -6.04 -2.52
N ASN A 228 10.63 -6.45 -2.63
CA ASN A 228 11.51 -6.03 -3.73
C ASN A 228 10.93 -6.35 -5.12
N THR A 229 9.97 -7.27 -5.20
CA THR A 229 9.30 -7.67 -6.43
C THR A 229 7.87 -7.13 -6.53
N GLY A 230 7.48 -6.24 -5.59
CA GLY A 230 6.17 -5.56 -5.51
C GLY A 230 4.98 -6.44 -5.10
N TRP A 231 5.17 -7.75 -5.00
CA TRP A 231 4.07 -8.69 -4.73
C TRP A 231 3.46 -8.56 -3.34
N ALA A 232 4.18 -8.02 -2.37
CA ALA A 232 3.71 -7.91 -0.98
C ALA A 232 3.24 -6.50 -0.61
N SER A 233 3.17 -5.58 -1.58
CA SER A 233 2.84 -4.17 -1.36
C SER A 233 1.46 -3.77 -1.89
N GLN A 234 0.48 -4.67 -1.80
CA GLN A 234 -0.81 -4.46 -2.47
C GLN A 234 -1.64 -3.35 -1.82
N TRP A 235 -2.47 -2.72 -2.64
CA TRP A 235 -3.48 -1.78 -2.19
C TRP A 235 -4.65 -2.53 -1.57
N TYR A 236 -5.00 -2.13 -0.35
CA TYR A 236 -6.21 -2.55 0.34
C TYR A 236 -7.01 -1.37 0.89
N ALA A 237 -8.31 -1.57 1.04
CA ALA A 237 -9.20 -0.73 1.83
C ALA A 237 -10.25 -1.55 2.61
N ILE A 238 -11.00 -0.89 3.48
CA ILE A 238 -11.94 -1.51 4.43
C ILE A 238 -13.27 -0.78 4.36
N SER A 239 -14.37 -1.52 4.41
CA SER A 239 -15.73 -1.00 4.63
C SER A 239 -16.55 -1.93 5.52
#